data_AF-A0A6M1Y6W1-F1
#
_entry.id   AF-A0A6M1Y6W1-F1
#
_cell.length_a   1.000
_cell.length_b   1.000
_cell.length_c   1.000
_cell.angle_alpha   90.00
_cell.angle_beta   90.00
_cell.angle_gamma   90.00
#
_symmetry.space_group_name_H-M   'P 1'
#
loop_
_entity.id
_entity.type
_entity.pdbx_description
1 polymer ?
#
loop_
_entity_poly.entity_id
_entity_poly.type
_entity_poly.pdbx_seq_one_letter_code
_entity_poly.pdbx_strand_id
1 'polypeptide(L)'
;MSKDHDFSEAKRAKDVPHLARLQNQARGKTRITIMLDNDLLATFRARAEAEGIGYQTLINRTLRQAATSGPVDEATLRRVLREELKAS
;
A
#
# COMPACT_ATOMS: atom_id res chain seq x y z
N MET A 1 38.23 -24.63 -8.19
CA MET A 1 37.42 -25.07 -9.35
C MET A 1 35.98 -25.12 -8.90
N SER A 2 35.12 -24.28 -9.49
CA SER A 2 33.69 -24.27 -9.19
C SER A 2 33.07 -25.60 -9.61
N LYS A 3 32.25 -26.19 -8.74
CA LYS A 3 31.47 -27.38 -9.07
C LYS A 3 30.39 -26.97 -10.04
N ASP A 4 30.43 -27.51 -11.26
CA ASP A 4 29.35 -27.33 -12.22
C ASP A 4 28.08 -27.94 -11.63
N HIS A 5 27.07 -27.10 -11.43
CA HIS A 5 25.77 -27.53 -10.95
C HIS A 5 24.94 -27.99 -12.15
N ASP A 6 24.42 -29.21 -12.08
CA ASP A 6 23.50 -29.74 -13.09
C ASP A 6 22.12 -29.09 -12.92
N PHE A 7 21.70 -28.35 -13.95
CA PHE A 7 20.42 -27.64 -14.00
C PHE A 7 19.44 -28.26 -15.02
N SER A 8 19.68 -29.49 -15.47
CA SER A 8 18.83 -30.18 -16.45
C SER A 8 17.36 -30.32 -16.01
N GLU A 9 17.09 -30.45 -14.71
CA GLU A 9 15.73 -30.50 -14.15
C GLU A 9 15.24 -29.17 -13.56
N ALA A 10 15.97 -28.07 -13.75
CA ALA A 10 15.61 -26.78 -13.16
C ALA A 10 14.32 -26.21 -13.79
N LYS A 11 13.31 -25.95 -12.96
CA LYS A 11 12.06 -25.29 -13.37
C LYS A 11 12.21 -23.77 -13.25
N ARG A 12 11.71 -23.01 -14.22
CA ARG A 12 11.73 -21.54 -14.12
C ARG A 12 10.83 -21.11 -12.96
N ALA A 13 11.21 -20.04 -12.26
CA ALA A 13 10.45 -19.53 -11.12
C ALA A 13 8.96 -19.22 -11.44
N LYS A 14 8.65 -18.86 -12.69
CA LYS A 14 7.27 -18.65 -13.17
C LYS A 14 6.44 -19.95 -13.28
N ASP A 15 7.09 -21.11 -13.41
CA ASP A 15 6.47 -22.42 -13.59
C ASP A 15 6.32 -23.16 -12.24
N VAL A 16 6.89 -22.60 -11.17
CA VAL A 16 6.71 -23.07 -9.78
C VAL A 16 5.53 -22.29 -9.17
N PRO A 17 4.40 -22.95 -8.85
CA PRO A 17 3.16 -22.26 -8.47
C PRO A 17 3.30 -21.27 -7.31
N HIS A 18 4.11 -21.59 -6.30
CA HIS A 18 4.35 -20.71 -5.16
C HIS A 18 5.17 -19.46 -5.55
N LEU A 19 6.20 -19.63 -6.38
CA LEU A 19 7.05 -18.53 -6.85
C LEU A 19 6.32 -17.65 -7.88
N ALA A 20 5.48 -18.24 -8.72
CA ALA A 20 4.61 -17.52 -9.63
C ALA A 20 3.60 -16.62 -8.89
N ARG A 21 3.04 -17.09 -7.76
CA ARG A 21 2.16 -16.28 -6.89
C ARG A 21 2.89 -15.10 -6.29
N LEU A 22 4.12 -15.29 -5.81
CA LEU A 22 4.96 -14.20 -5.28
C LEU A 22 5.30 -13.17 -6.37
N GLN A 23 5.64 -13.63 -7.58
CA GLN A 23 5.86 -12.74 -8.73
C GLN A 23 4.59 -11.97 -9.12
N ASN A 24 3.42 -12.62 -9.10
CA ASN A 24 2.15 -11.98 -9.42
C ASN A 24 1.68 -10.99 -8.33
N GLN A 25 2.00 -11.23 -7.05
CA GLN A 25 1.74 -10.26 -5.97
C GLN A 25 2.58 -8.98 -6.09
N ALA A 26 3.76 -9.07 -6.72
CA ALA A 26 4.63 -7.94 -7.00
C ALA A 26 4.28 -7.19 -8.30
N ARG A 27 3.50 -7.80 -9.20
CA ARG A 27 3.09 -7.17 -10.47
C ARG A 27 2.26 -5.92 -10.19
N GLY A 28 2.76 -4.76 -10.63
CA GLY A 28 2.12 -3.46 -10.42
C GLY A 28 2.44 -2.76 -9.09
N LYS A 29 3.36 -3.29 -8.29
CA LYS A 29 3.83 -2.66 -7.04
C LYS A 29 5.35 -2.55 -7.03
N THR A 30 5.87 -1.35 -6.79
CA THR A 30 7.30 -1.12 -6.63
C THR A 30 7.66 -1.20 -5.15
N ARG A 31 8.65 -2.02 -4.78
CA ARG A 31 9.22 -2.01 -3.43
C ARG A 31 10.10 -0.78 -3.30
N ILE A 32 9.79 0.08 -2.33
CA ILE A 32 10.60 1.25 -1.98
C ILE A 32 11.08 1.12 -0.53
N THR A 33 12.24 1.72 -0.24
CA THR A 33 12.72 1.88 1.14
C THR A 33 12.33 3.27 1.60
N ILE A 34 11.50 3.36 2.64
CA ILE A 34 11.11 4.61 3.29
C ILE A 34 11.23 4.42 4.80
N MET A 35 11.58 5.48 5.52
CA MET A 35 11.47 5.52 6.98
C MET A 35 10.07 6.02 7.33
N LEU A 36 9.43 5.33 8.27
CA LEU A 36 8.15 5.74 8.87
C LEU A 36 8.33 5.68 10.38
N ASP A 37 7.80 6.68 11.07
CA ASP A 37 7.86 6.71 12.52
C ASP A 37 7.07 5.53 13.14
N ASN A 38 7.54 5.07 14.29
CA ASN A 38 6.98 3.87 14.93
C ASN A 38 5.53 4.09 15.40
N ASP A 39 5.21 5.28 15.87
CA ASP A 39 3.87 5.69 16.28
C ASP A 39 2.90 5.75 15.10
N LEU A 40 3.37 6.25 13.94
CA LEU A 40 2.62 6.24 12.70
C LEU A 40 2.32 4.80 12.25
N LEU A 41 3.33 3.93 12.26
CA LEU A 41 3.14 2.51 11.96
C LEU A 41 2.14 1.83 12.91
N ALA A 42 2.22 2.11 14.22
CA ALA A 42 1.30 1.58 15.20
C ALA A 42 -0.15 2.04 14.93
N THR A 43 -0.33 3.32 14.62
CA THR A 43 -1.64 3.90 14.28
C THR A 43 -2.25 3.25 13.05
N PHE A 44 -1.47 3.08 11.98
CA PHE A 44 -1.95 2.44 10.76
C PHE A 44 -2.24 0.95 10.95
N ARG A 45 -1.52 0.25 11.84
CA ARG A 45 -1.84 -1.15 12.19
C ARG A 45 -3.19 -1.24 12.89
N ALA A 46 -3.38 -0.50 13.98
CA ALA A 46 -4.62 -0.53 14.75
C ALA A 46 -5.85 -0.15 13.90
N ARG A 47 -5.72 0.88 13.06
CA ARG A 47 -6.80 1.30 12.14
C ARG A 47 -7.10 0.26 11.08
N ALA A 48 -6.07 -0.38 10.52
CA ALA A 48 -6.27 -1.39 9.49
C ALA A 48 -6.91 -2.67 10.06
N GLU A 49 -6.55 -3.07 11.28
CA GLU A 49 -7.21 -4.17 12.01
C GLU A 49 -8.69 -3.88 12.25
N ALA A 50 -9.03 -2.66 12.69
CA ALA A 50 -10.42 -2.24 12.86
C ALA A 50 -11.22 -2.26 11.54
N GLU A 51 -10.58 -1.93 10.42
CA GLU A 51 -11.18 -1.96 9.08
C GLU A 51 -11.12 -3.37 8.42
N GLY A 52 -10.50 -4.37 9.06
CA GLY A 52 -10.34 -5.72 8.51
C GLY A 52 -9.43 -5.79 7.27
N ILE A 53 -8.53 -4.82 7.08
CA ILE A 53 -7.61 -4.74 5.94
C ILE A 53 -6.15 -4.76 6.40
N GLY A 54 -5.22 -4.99 5.47
CA GLY A 54 -3.79 -4.88 5.77
C GLY A 54 -3.33 -3.43 5.92
N TYR A 55 -2.44 -3.15 6.87
CA TYR A 55 -1.91 -1.78 7.11
C TYR A 55 -1.22 -1.19 5.88
N GLN A 56 -0.52 -2.01 5.08
CA GLN A 56 0.08 -1.55 3.81
C GLN A 56 -0.98 -1.13 2.79
N THR A 57 -2.15 -1.80 2.77
CA THR A 57 -3.28 -1.42 1.92
C THR A 57 -3.84 -0.07 2.35
N LEU A 58 -3.99 0.13 3.66
CA LEU A 58 -4.43 1.41 4.22
C LEU A 58 -3.46 2.54 3.89
N ILE A 59 -2.15 2.35 4.08
CA ILE A 59 -1.11 3.33 3.72
C ILE A 59 -1.19 3.69 2.24
N ASN A 60 -1.25 2.70 1.34
CA ASN A 60 -1.33 2.97 -0.09
C ASN A 60 -2.63 3.70 -0.48
N ARG A 61 -3.76 3.38 0.16
CA ARG A 61 -5.04 4.09 -0.05
C ARG A 61 -4.92 5.55 0.37
N THR A 62 -4.34 5.83 1.53
CA THR A 62 -4.13 7.19 2.03
C THR A 62 -3.18 7.98 1.14
N LEU A 63 -2.07 7.40 0.69
CA LEU A 63 -1.14 8.05 -0.24
C LEU A 63 -1.81 8.36 -1.58
N ARG A 64 -2.65 7.45 -2.10
CA ARG A 64 -3.42 7.68 -3.32
C ARG A 64 -4.43 8.82 -3.15
N GLN A 65 -5.13 8.85 -2.03
CA GLN A 65 -6.04 9.95 -1.70
C GLN A 65 -5.27 11.27 -1.65
N ALA A 66 -4.19 11.35 -0.88
CA ALA A 66 -3.36 12.56 -0.79
C ALA A 66 -2.79 13.02 -2.15
N ALA A 67 -2.45 12.09 -3.04
CA ALA A 67 -1.95 12.43 -4.37
C ALA A 67 -3.04 12.89 -5.35
N THR A 68 -4.30 12.49 -5.12
CA THR A 68 -5.45 12.83 -6.00
C THR A 68 -6.22 14.03 -5.47
N SER A 69 -6.24 14.20 -4.16
CA SER A 69 -6.71 15.39 -3.47
C SER A 69 -5.69 16.50 -3.70
N GLY A 70 -5.93 17.35 -4.70
CA GLY A 70 -5.30 18.68 -4.71
C GLY A 70 -5.55 19.39 -3.37
N PRO A 71 -4.79 20.44 -3.03
CA PRO A 71 -4.97 21.16 -1.77
C PRO A 71 -6.45 21.50 -1.60
N VAL A 72 -7.05 20.99 -0.53
CA VAL A 72 -8.44 21.31 -0.21
C VAL A 72 -8.43 22.79 0.10
N ASP A 73 -8.95 23.58 -0.84
CA ASP A 73 -9.04 25.03 -0.68
C ASP A 73 -9.84 25.31 0.59
N GLU A 74 -9.28 26.15 1.46
CA GLU A 74 -9.89 26.57 2.72
C GLU A 74 -11.29 27.15 2.47
N ALA A 75 -11.51 27.78 1.31
CA ALA A 75 -12.83 28.26 0.90
C ALA A 75 -13.85 27.11 0.71
N THR A 76 -13.41 25.95 0.18
CA THR A 76 -14.27 24.78 -0.01
C THR A 76 -14.62 24.13 1.33
N LEU A 77 -13.64 24.00 2.24
CA LEU A 77 -13.86 23.52 3.61
C LEU A 77 -14.82 24.43 4.39
N ARG A 78 -14.62 25.74 4.34
CA ARG A 78 -15.50 26.73 5.00
C ARG A 78 -16.91 26.73 4.43
N ARG A 79 -17.08 26.47 3.13
CA ARG A 79 -18.39 26.38 2.50
C ARG A 79 -19.16 25.17 3.01
N VAL A 80 -18.56 23.99 2.98
CA VAL A 80 -19.19 22.74 3.44
C VAL A 80 -19.57 22.84 4.93
N LEU A 81 -18.66 23.35 5.78
CA LEU A 81 -18.96 23.54 7.21
C LEU A 81 -20.13 24.51 7.46
N ARG A 82 -20.26 25.57 6.67
CA ARG A 82 -21.39 26.51 6.79
C ARG A 82 -22.70 25.93 6.28
N GLU A 83 -22.66 25.06 5.28
CA GLU A 83 -23.85 24.38 4.76
C GLU A 83 -24.40 23.41 5.82
N GLU A 84 -23.55 22.61 6.46
CA GLU A 84 -23.95 21.67 7.53
C GLU A 84 -24.46 22.38 8.80
N LEU A 85 -23.86 23.52 9.19
CA LEU A 85 -24.30 24.33 10.35
C LEU A 85 -25.63 25.07 10.14
N LYS A 86 -26.03 25.33 8.89
CA LYS A 86 -27.32 25.95 8.56
C LYS A 86 -28.45 24.95 8.34
N ALA A 87 -28.10 23.70 8.07
CA ALA A 87 -29.04 22.59 7.94
C ALA A 87 -29.41 21.95 9.29
N SER A 88 -28.76 22.36 10.39
CA SER A 88 -29.12 22.03 11.78
C SER A 88 -30.02 23.09 12.42
#